data_AF-A0A2D8MXH7-F1
#
_entry.id   AF-A0A2D8MXH7-F1
#
_cell.length_a   1.000
_cell.length_b   1.000
_cell.length_c   1.000
_cell.angle_alpha   90.00
_cell.angle_beta   90.00
_cell.angle_gamma   90.00
#
_symmetry.space_group_name_H-M   'P 1'
#
loop_
_entity.id
_entity.type
_entity.pdbx_description
1 polymer ?
#
loop_
_entity_poly.entity_id
_entity_poly.type
_entity_poly.pdbx_seq_one_letter_code
_entity_poly.pdbx_strand_id
1 'polypeptide(L)'
;MEFEFNSNPGPTLGVEVELQLVDRETRALTSAAAEIIGSFGEVDWLKKELLQSTIEINSDVCADIGEVEGDLHGKLEQVQRCARERGLALISAGTHPFSRWEDQAVSEDERYHRLVDKVQWPARRMLIFGLHVHVGVPDAESAIQIINHLEPWLPHLLALSASSPFWEGKDTGLASCRSKVFETLPTAGLPYRHENWKEFEQLVSALIRSEGIESIREIWWDVRPHPGFGTVEVRVCDAMPTLGETLAVAALVQALIVYLQERIDEGSTLPILHPRIVTENKWRAARYSMEGSTIVDETGAQRPIAETMEQLLVDLAPVFERLGSRAQVPMLQRMIREPPSYARQRRVFEQAGGTEAVVDALILEGESGRPGEP
;
A
#
# COMPACT_ATOMS: atom_id res chain seq x y z
N MET A 1 -28.47 2.59 5.16
CA MET A 1 -28.30 2.76 3.70
C MET A 1 -27.79 1.43 3.23
N GLU A 2 -28.46 0.80 2.27
CA GLU A 2 -27.94 -0.42 1.65
C GLU A 2 -26.91 0.01 0.61
N PHE A 3 -25.71 -0.56 0.69
CA PHE A 3 -24.64 -0.33 -0.27
C PHE A 3 -24.76 -1.39 -1.36
N GLU A 4 -25.02 -0.97 -2.59
CA GLU A 4 -24.99 -1.89 -3.74
C GLU A 4 -23.55 -2.37 -3.95
N PHE A 5 -23.36 -3.69 -3.92
CA PHE A 5 -22.07 -4.34 -4.14
C PHE A 5 -22.01 -4.85 -5.58
N ASN A 6 -21.12 -4.27 -6.39
CA ASN A 6 -20.91 -4.66 -7.78
C ASN A 6 -20.15 -5.98 -7.83
N SER A 7 -20.85 -7.11 -7.88
CA SER A 7 -20.25 -8.45 -7.95
C SER A 7 -19.16 -8.55 -9.04
N ASN A 8 -18.02 -9.12 -8.68
CA ASN A 8 -16.94 -9.42 -9.61
C ASN A 8 -16.81 -10.95 -9.79
N PRO A 9 -16.99 -11.49 -11.01
CA PRO A 9 -17.03 -12.94 -11.22
C PRO A 9 -15.66 -13.64 -11.07
N GLY A 10 -14.57 -12.90 -10.92
CA GLY A 10 -13.24 -13.47 -10.73
C GLY A 10 -12.31 -12.57 -9.91
N PRO A 11 -11.13 -13.08 -9.54
CA PRO A 11 -10.16 -12.33 -8.73
C PRO A 11 -9.36 -11.35 -9.58
N THR A 12 -10.02 -10.44 -10.30
CA THR A 12 -9.37 -9.39 -11.10
C THR A 12 -8.53 -8.48 -10.21
N LEU A 13 -7.46 -7.91 -10.76
CA LEU A 13 -6.57 -6.96 -10.11
C LEU A 13 -6.81 -5.52 -10.56
N GLY A 14 -6.75 -4.60 -9.61
CA GLY A 14 -6.49 -3.19 -9.85
C GLY A 14 -5.37 -2.73 -8.91
N VAL A 15 -4.38 -2.00 -9.42
CA VAL A 15 -3.21 -1.58 -8.64
C VAL A 15 -3.03 -0.07 -8.75
N GLU A 16 -3.00 0.60 -7.60
CA GLU A 16 -2.77 2.04 -7.48
C GLU A 16 -1.39 2.26 -6.86
N VAL A 17 -0.55 3.04 -7.54
CA VAL A 17 0.83 3.33 -7.12
C VAL A 17 0.99 4.84 -6.96
N GLU A 18 1.21 5.28 -5.73
CA GLU A 18 1.50 6.68 -5.43
C GLU A 18 2.98 6.98 -5.68
N LEU A 19 3.26 7.97 -6.51
CA LEU A 19 4.61 8.40 -6.90
C LEU A 19 4.89 9.80 -6.37
N GLN A 20 6.14 9.99 -5.95
CA GLN A 20 6.64 11.27 -5.45
C GLN A 20 7.30 12.06 -6.57
N LEU A 21 6.96 13.34 -6.71
CA LEU A 21 7.57 14.27 -7.65
C LEU A 21 8.77 14.95 -7.02
N VAL A 22 9.97 14.64 -7.50
CA VAL A 22 11.24 15.12 -6.93
C VAL A 22 11.94 16.04 -7.92
N ASP A 23 12.37 17.20 -7.46
CA ASP A 23 13.26 18.08 -8.21
C ASP A 23 14.69 17.52 -8.20
N ARG A 24 15.31 17.31 -9.37
CA ARG A 24 16.63 16.63 -9.44
C ARG A 24 17.78 17.44 -8.87
N GLU A 25 17.68 18.77 -8.84
CA GLU A 25 18.75 19.62 -8.34
C GLU A 25 18.77 19.63 -6.81
N THR A 26 17.60 19.89 -6.23
CA THR A 26 17.39 20.03 -4.78
C THR A 26 17.15 18.69 -4.08
N ARG A 27 16.70 17.66 -4.81
CA ARG A 27 16.24 16.36 -4.31
C ARG A 27 15.01 16.44 -3.40
N ALA A 28 14.37 17.61 -3.35
CA ALA A 28 13.18 17.81 -2.55
C ALA A 28 11.93 17.49 -3.36
N LEU A 29 10.85 17.15 -2.67
CA LEU A 29 9.52 17.16 -3.25
C LEU A 29 9.16 18.52 -3.85
N THR A 30 8.48 18.49 -4.98
CA THR A 30 8.04 19.69 -5.69
C THR A 30 6.58 19.60 -6.11
N SER A 31 5.89 20.73 -6.07
CA SER A 31 4.45 20.83 -6.38
C SER A 31 4.22 20.87 -7.90
N ALA A 32 4.39 19.73 -8.58
CA ALA A 32 4.32 19.64 -10.04
C ALA A 32 3.21 18.72 -10.59
N ALA A 33 2.34 18.18 -9.72
CA ALA A 33 1.30 17.22 -10.13
C ALA A 33 0.39 17.76 -11.23
N ALA A 34 -0.07 19.02 -11.11
CA ALA A 34 -0.93 19.65 -12.10
C ALA A 34 -0.25 19.78 -13.48
N GLU A 35 1.04 20.10 -13.53
CA GLU A 35 1.81 20.25 -14.76
C GLU A 35 2.03 18.90 -15.47
N ILE A 36 2.33 17.86 -14.68
CA ILE A 36 2.50 16.49 -15.19
C ILE A 36 1.16 16.00 -15.74
N ILE A 37 0.09 16.05 -14.94
CA ILE A 37 -1.25 15.60 -15.36
C ILE A 37 -1.73 16.37 -16.58
N GLY A 38 -1.55 17.69 -16.59
CA GLY A 38 -1.94 18.55 -17.72
C GLY A 38 -1.24 18.18 -19.04
N SER A 39 -0.09 17.50 -18.99
CA SER A 39 0.62 17.02 -20.19
C SER A 39 -0.05 15.80 -20.84
N PHE A 40 -0.92 15.08 -20.12
CA PHE A 40 -1.65 13.91 -20.61
C PHE A 40 -3.13 14.20 -20.92
N GLY A 41 -3.64 15.36 -20.47
CA GLY A 41 -5.06 15.69 -20.56
C GLY A 41 -5.90 14.91 -19.54
N GLU A 42 -7.21 14.82 -19.79
CA GLU A 42 -8.11 14.04 -18.94
C GLU A 42 -7.96 12.55 -19.25
N VAL A 43 -7.19 11.85 -18.41
CA VAL A 43 -7.03 10.40 -18.45
C VAL A 43 -7.44 9.79 -17.12
N ASP A 44 -7.98 8.57 -17.17
CA ASP A 44 -8.49 7.92 -15.95
C ASP A 44 -7.41 7.24 -15.11
N TRP A 45 -6.28 6.90 -15.70
CA TRP A 45 -5.21 6.15 -15.04
C TRP A 45 -4.19 7.02 -14.32
N LEU A 46 -4.21 8.35 -14.48
CA LEU A 46 -3.30 9.28 -13.81
C LEU A 46 -4.10 10.26 -12.97
N LYS A 47 -3.94 10.21 -11.65
CA LYS A 47 -4.73 11.03 -10.72
C LYS A 47 -3.86 12.02 -9.95
N LYS A 48 -4.46 13.16 -9.63
CA LYS A 48 -3.95 14.08 -8.61
C LYS A 48 -4.27 13.50 -7.24
N GLU A 49 -3.36 13.70 -6.29
CA GLU A 49 -3.59 13.35 -4.89
C GLU A 49 -3.71 14.59 -4.00
N LEU A 50 -3.90 14.38 -2.70
CA LEU A 50 -4.08 15.47 -1.72
C LEU A 50 -3.01 16.57 -1.83
N LEU A 51 -1.75 16.17 -1.97
CA LEU A 51 -0.61 17.07 -2.03
C LEU A 51 -0.09 17.16 -3.47
N GLN A 52 0.31 18.36 -3.89
CA GLN A 52 0.74 18.63 -5.27
C GLN A 52 2.10 18.00 -5.63
N SER A 53 2.79 17.42 -4.65
CA SER A 53 4.01 16.62 -4.86
C SER A 53 3.75 15.13 -5.09
N THR A 54 2.48 14.74 -5.19
CA THR A 54 2.05 13.36 -5.40
C THR A 54 1.23 13.23 -6.68
N ILE A 55 1.52 12.19 -7.43
CA ILE A 55 0.65 11.67 -8.50
C ILE A 55 0.40 10.19 -8.23
N GLU A 56 -0.75 9.70 -8.66
CA GLU A 56 -1.10 8.27 -8.55
C GLU A 56 -1.27 7.70 -9.96
N ILE A 57 -0.65 6.55 -10.24
CA ILE A 57 -0.89 5.78 -11.46
C ILE A 57 -1.72 4.54 -11.13
N ASN A 58 -2.76 4.31 -11.91
CA ASN A 58 -3.71 3.22 -11.69
C ASN A 58 -3.68 2.27 -12.88
N SER A 59 -3.59 0.97 -12.59
CA SER A 59 -3.80 -0.03 -13.60
C SER A 59 -5.25 -0.01 -14.08
N ASP A 60 -5.49 -0.52 -15.27
CA ASP A 60 -6.85 -0.92 -15.64
C ASP A 60 -7.27 -2.13 -14.78
N VAL A 61 -8.52 -2.60 -14.95
CA VAL A 61 -8.96 -3.85 -14.32
C VAL A 61 -8.36 -5.02 -15.11
N CYS A 62 -7.39 -5.69 -14.51
CA CYS A 62 -6.60 -6.77 -15.12
C CYS A 62 -7.06 -8.15 -14.62
N ALA A 63 -6.92 -9.18 -15.45
CA ALA A 63 -7.22 -10.56 -15.05
C ALA A 63 -6.11 -11.17 -14.18
N ASP A 64 -4.86 -10.81 -14.44
CA ASP A 64 -3.68 -11.35 -13.77
C ASP A 64 -2.55 -10.31 -13.64
N ILE A 65 -1.48 -10.70 -12.96
CA ILE A 65 -0.35 -9.80 -12.71
C ILE A 65 0.45 -9.46 -13.98
N GLY A 66 0.41 -10.31 -15.02
CA GLY A 66 1.12 -10.05 -16.27
C GLY A 66 0.47 -8.90 -17.04
N GLU A 67 -0.87 -8.82 -17.03
CA GLU A 67 -1.59 -7.67 -17.56
C GLU A 67 -1.30 -6.39 -16.77
N VAL A 68 -1.26 -6.46 -15.43
CA VAL A 68 -0.89 -5.31 -14.58
C VAL A 68 0.54 -4.84 -14.90
N GLU A 69 1.49 -5.76 -15.09
CA GLU A 69 2.87 -5.44 -15.45
C GLU A 69 2.95 -4.66 -16.76
N GLY A 70 2.30 -5.16 -17.82
CA GLY A 70 2.30 -4.50 -19.13
C GLY A 70 1.66 -3.11 -19.09
N ASP A 71 0.56 -2.98 -18.36
CA ASP A 71 -0.19 -1.73 -18.21
C ASP A 71 0.59 -0.67 -17.41
N LEU A 72 1.00 -1.00 -16.19
CA LEU A 72 1.71 -0.07 -15.31
C LEU A 72 3.09 0.32 -15.86
N HIS A 73 3.81 -0.61 -16.50
CA HIS A 73 5.10 -0.29 -17.10
C HIS A 73 4.93 0.78 -18.19
N GLY A 74 3.97 0.62 -19.10
CA GLY A 74 3.72 1.59 -20.17
C GLY A 74 3.28 2.95 -19.64
N LYS A 75 2.44 2.98 -18.61
CA LYS A 75 2.00 4.23 -17.94
C LYS A 75 3.17 4.92 -17.21
N LEU A 76 3.96 4.15 -16.44
CA LEU A 76 5.11 4.66 -15.69
C LEU A 76 6.18 5.24 -16.61
N GLU A 77 6.54 4.55 -17.72
CA GLU A 77 7.53 5.04 -18.67
C GLU A 77 7.13 6.40 -19.27
N GLN A 78 5.85 6.55 -19.62
CA GLN A 78 5.31 7.80 -20.15
C GLN A 78 5.43 8.95 -19.15
N VAL A 79 5.02 8.74 -17.90
CA VAL A 79 5.09 9.76 -16.85
C VAL A 79 6.53 10.08 -16.48
N GLN A 80 7.40 9.07 -16.37
CA GLN A 80 8.83 9.27 -16.12
C GLN A 80 9.50 10.11 -17.21
N ARG A 81 9.16 9.87 -18.49
CA ARG A 81 9.66 10.69 -19.60
C ARG A 81 9.20 12.15 -19.48
N CYS A 82 7.92 12.36 -19.20
CA CYS A 82 7.37 13.70 -18.98
C CYS A 82 8.06 14.42 -17.81
N ALA A 83 8.27 13.72 -16.68
CA ALA A 83 8.99 14.25 -15.53
C ALA A 83 10.44 14.63 -15.88
N ARG A 84 11.18 13.76 -16.60
CA ARG A 84 12.57 14.03 -17.01
C ARG A 84 12.70 15.27 -17.88
N GLU A 85 11.79 15.48 -18.83
CA GLU A 85 11.77 16.67 -19.70
C GLU A 85 11.62 17.99 -18.91
N ARG A 86 11.17 17.91 -17.65
CA ARG A 86 10.96 19.03 -16.73
C ARG A 86 12.03 19.14 -15.64
N GLY A 87 13.10 18.35 -15.71
CA GLY A 87 14.13 18.31 -14.66
C GLY A 87 13.67 17.58 -13.38
N LEU A 88 12.59 16.80 -13.47
CA LEU A 88 12.05 16.05 -12.34
C LEU A 88 12.46 14.57 -12.39
N ALA A 89 12.43 13.94 -11.23
CA ALA A 89 12.50 12.50 -11.03
C ALA A 89 11.23 12.00 -10.35
N LEU A 90 10.92 10.72 -10.56
CA LEU A 90 9.88 10.02 -9.82
C LEU A 90 10.55 9.04 -8.87
N ILE A 91 10.13 9.03 -7.62
CA ILE A 91 10.46 7.96 -6.68
C ILE A 91 9.19 7.38 -6.09
N SER A 92 9.30 6.16 -5.55
CA SER A 92 8.20 5.45 -4.90
C SER A 92 8.73 4.85 -3.60
N ALA A 93 8.24 5.33 -2.47
CA ALA A 93 8.66 4.91 -1.12
C ALA A 93 7.62 5.41 -0.13
N GLY A 94 7.46 4.76 1.02
CA GLY A 94 6.41 5.09 1.98
C GLY A 94 6.43 6.54 2.45
N THR A 95 7.60 7.17 2.50
CA THR A 95 7.80 8.59 2.79
C THR A 95 8.96 9.15 1.97
N HIS A 96 9.00 10.48 1.84
CA HIS A 96 10.18 11.15 1.33
C HIS A 96 11.24 11.29 2.45
N PRO A 97 12.55 11.07 2.18
CA PRO A 97 13.57 11.09 3.22
C PRO A 97 13.67 12.38 4.06
N PHE A 98 13.55 13.56 3.44
CA PHE A 98 13.77 14.84 4.16
C PHE A 98 12.75 15.96 3.95
N SER A 99 12.02 16.00 2.83
CA SER A 99 10.96 16.97 2.61
C SER A 99 9.93 17.01 3.73
N ARG A 100 9.48 18.22 4.02
CA ARG A 100 8.60 18.54 5.14
C ARG A 100 7.18 18.72 4.64
N TRP A 101 6.21 18.23 5.39
CA TRP A 101 4.79 18.37 5.06
C TRP A 101 4.34 19.84 5.14
N GLU A 102 4.98 20.66 5.97
CA GLU A 102 4.67 22.10 6.09
C GLU A 102 4.92 22.89 4.80
N ASP A 103 5.85 22.39 3.97
CA ASP A 103 6.26 23.04 2.74
C ASP A 103 5.44 22.57 1.52
N GLN A 104 4.50 21.63 1.71
CA GLN A 104 3.74 21.03 0.62
C GLN A 104 2.41 21.76 0.38
N ALA A 105 2.11 22.03 -0.89
CA ALA A 105 0.84 22.60 -1.28
C ALA A 105 -0.24 21.51 -1.36
N VAL A 106 -1.45 21.84 -0.88
CA VAL A 106 -2.65 21.02 -1.11
C VAL A 106 -3.13 21.24 -2.54
N SER A 107 -3.52 20.17 -3.22
CA SER A 107 -4.09 20.22 -4.56
C SER A 107 -5.38 21.04 -4.59
N GLU A 108 -5.58 21.80 -5.67
CA GLU A 108 -6.79 22.59 -5.89
C GLU A 108 -7.98 21.65 -6.14
N ASP A 109 -8.66 21.30 -5.06
CA ASP A 109 -9.85 20.45 -5.04
C ASP A 109 -10.68 20.75 -3.80
N GLU A 110 -11.96 21.07 -3.97
CA GLU A 110 -12.83 21.38 -2.83
C GLU A 110 -12.94 20.23 -1.84
N ARG A 111 -12.91 18.97 -2.31
CA ARG A 111 -12.93 17.79 -1.44
C ARG A 111 -11.70 17.74 -0.54
N TYR A 112 -10.52 18.03 -1.09
CA TYR A 112 -9.27 18.04 -0.34
C TYR A 112 -9.23 19.18 0.68
N HIS A 113 -9.70 20.38 0.32
CA HIS A 113 -9.79 21.48 1.27
C HIS A 113 -10.76 21.18 2.42
N ARG A 114 -11.93 20.58 2.13
CA ARG A 114 -12.86 20.12 3.17
C ARG A 114 -12.22 19.07 4.08
N LEU A 115 -11.50 18.10 3.51
CA LEU A 115 -10.79 17.08 4.30
C LEU A 115 -9.76 17.71 5.25
N VAL A 116 -8.93 18.62 4.75
CA VAL A 116 -7.91 19.31 5.55
C VAL A 116 -8.55 20.18 6.64
N ASP A 117 -9.66 20.84 6.34
CA ASP A 117 -10.39 21.64 7.34
C ASP A 117 -11.06 20.76 8.41
N LYS A 118 -11.65 19.63 8.03
CA LYS A 118 -12.29 18.70 8.95
C LYS A 118 -11.29 17.99 9.85
N VAL A 119 -10.19 17.49 9.28
CA VAL A 119 -9.25 16.61 9.99
C VAL A 119 -8.07 17.37 10.59
N GLN A 120 -7.68 18.51 10.04
CA GLN A 120 -6.62 19.38 10.56
C GLN A 120 -5.24 18.70 10.59
N TRP A 121 -4.60 18.64 11.76
CA TRP A 121 -3.19 18.27 11.92
C TRP A 121 -2.81 16.91 11.30
N PRO A 122 -3.60 15.82 11.44
CA PRO A 122 -3.35 14.56 10.73
C PRO A 122 -3.36 14.72 9.20
N ALA A 123 -4.36 15.39 8.63
CA ALA A 123 -4.49 15.49 7.17
C ALA A 123 -3.36 16.31 6.53
N ARG A 124 -2.90 17.38 7.20
CA ARG A 124 -1.76 18.19 6.72
C ARG A 124 -0.45 17.39 6.66
N ARG A 125 -0.35 16.29 7.42
CA ARG A 125 0.83 15.43 7.53
C ARG A 125 0.75 14.21 6.63
N MET A 126 -0.23 14.11 5.72
CA MET A 126 -0.35 13.01 4.75
C MET A 126 0.69 13.10 3.60
N LEU A 127 1.96 13.38 3.95
CA LEU A 127 3.11 13.29 3.05
C LEU A 127 3.65 11.85 3.07
N ILE A 128 2.78 10.91 2.74
CA ILE A 128 3.02 9.48 2.75
C ILE A 128 2.55 8.88 1.43
N PHE A 129 3.15 7.77 1.02
CA PHE A 129 2.88 7.17 -0.29
C PHE A 129 2.65 5.66 -0.18
N GLY A 130 1.53 5.18 -0.68
CA GLY A 130 1.05 3.81 -0.56
C GLY A 130 1.07 3.01 -1.85
N LEU A 131 0.94 1.71 -1.66
CA LEU A 131 0.47 0.78 -2.68
C LEU A 131 -0.93 0.32 -2.29
N HIS A 132 -1.92 0.49 -3.17
CA HIS A 132 -3.24 -0.09 -3.00
C HIS A 132 -3.48 -1.20 -4.02
N VAL A 133 -3.97 -2.34 -3.53
CA VAL A 133 -4.26 -3.50 -4.38
C VAL A 133 -5.71 -3.89 -4.20
N HIS A 134 -6.48 -3.78 -5.27
CA HIS A 134 -7.85 -4.22 -5.39
C HIS A 134 -7.89 -5.64 -5.95
N VAL A 135 -8.60 -6.54 -5.27
CA VAL A 135 -8.88 -7.90 -5.78
C VAL A 135 -10.39 -8.10 -5.84
N GLY A 136 -10.89 -8.47 -7.02
CA GLY A 136 -12.30 -8.77 -7.26
C GLY A 136 -12.80 -9.94 -6.42
N VAL A 137 -14.00 -9.82 -5.87
CA VAL A 137 -14.65 -10.88 -5.07
C VAL A 137 -16.11 -11.04 -5.49
N PRO A 138 -16.69 -12.24 -5.34
CA PRO A 138 -18.00 -12.57 -5.91
C PRO A 138 -19.14 -11.78 -5.27
N ASP A 139 -19.06 -11.48 -3.98
CA ASP A 139 -20.12 -10.80 -3.26
C ASP A 139 -19.62 -10.12 -1.98
N ALA A 140 -20.52 -9.37 -1.35
CA ALA A 140 -20.23 -8.56 -0.18
C ALA A 140 -19.96 -9.40 1.09
N GLU A 141 -20.58 -10.58 1.21
CA GLU A 141 -20.33 -11.48 2.34
C GLU A 141 -18.93 -12.06 2.28
N SER A 142 -18.53 -12.51 1.09
CA SER A 142 -17.19 -12.97 0.78
C SER A 142 -16.14 -11.90 1.10
N ALA A 143 -16.40 -10.64 0.73
CA ALA A 143 -15.53 -9.52 1.05
C ALA A 143 -15.28 -9.38 2.57
N ILE A 144 -16.32 -9.48 3.39
CA ILE A 144 -16.21 -9.39 4.86
C ILE A 144 -15.45 -10.59 5.43
N GLN A 145 -15.77 -11.80 5.01
CA GLN A 145 -15.09 -13.00 5.52
C GLN A 145 -13.61 -12.99 5.15
N ILE A 146 -13.26 -12.62 3.91
CA ILE A 146 -11.87 -12.46 3.48
C ILE A 146 -11.15 -11.44 4.37
N ILE A 147 -11.74 -10.26 4.59
CA ILE A 147 -11.12 -9.20 5.39
C ILE A 147 -10.82 -9.65 6.82
N ASN A 148 -11.78 -10.34 7.46
CA ASN A 148 -11.60 -10.88 8.81
C ASN A 148 -10.42 -11.86 8.89
N HIS A 149 -10.20 -12.66 7.84
CA HIS A 149 -9.14 -13.65 7.78
C HIS A 149 -7.83 -13.14 7.16
N LEU A 150 -7.86 -11.97 6.53
CA LEU A 150 -6.68 -11.28 6.03
C LEU A 150 -5.97 -10.49 7.15
N GLU A 151 -6.70 -10.09 8.19
CA GLU A 151 -6.19 -9.29 9.31
C GLU A 151 -4.86 -9.83 9.91
N PRO A 152 -4.67 -11.15 10.18
CA PRO A 152 -3.41 -11.69 10.68
C PRO A 152 -2.22 -11.56 9.70
N TRP A 153 -2.50 -11.36 8.41
CA TRP A 153 -1.51 -11.25 7.34
C TRP A 153 -1.13 -9.81 7.00
N LEU A 154 -1.93 -8.80 7.39
CA LEU A 154 -1.60 -7.38 7.19
C LEU A 154 -0.23 -6.98 7.74
N PRO A 155 0.21 -7.44 8.94
CA PRO A 155 1.56 -7.18 9.43
C PRO A 155 2.66 -7.73 8.52
N HIS A 156 2.41 -8.87 7.86
CA HIS A 156 3.39 -9.48 6.96
C HIS A 156 3.53 -8.67 5.66
N LEU A 157 2.40 -8.22 5.09
CA LEU A 157 2.41 -7.33 3.93
C LEU A 157 3.09 -5.99 4.24
N LEU A 158 2.83 -5.41 5.42
CA LEU A 158 3.51 -4.20 5.89
C LEU A 158 5.01 -4.42 6.06
N ALA A 159 5.42 -5.53 6.67
CA ALA A 159 6.83 -5.86 6.85
C ALA A 159 7.55 -6.00 5.51
N LEU A 160 6.94 -6.71 4.55
CA LEU A 160 7.52 -6.98 3.23
C LEU A 160 7.66 -5.70 2.38
N SER A 161 6.72 -4.76 2.49
CA SER A 161 6.71 -3.51 1.72
C SER A 161 7.45 -2.34 2.38
N ALA A 162 7.91 -2.49 3.63
CA ALA A 162 8.46 -1.39 4.43
C ALA A 162 9.60 -0.62 3.73
N SER A 163 9.36 0.68 3.49
CA SER A 163 10.25 1.56 2.71
C SER A 163 10.29 2.99 3.24
N SER A 164 9.87 3.22 4.49
CA SER A 164 9.78 4.55 5.09
C SER A 164 10.49 4.68 6.44
N PRO A 165 11.83 4.55 6.50
CA PRO A 165 12.57 4.70 7.76
C PRO A 165 12.73 6.16 8.22
N PHE A 166 12.67 7.12 7.30
CA PHE A 166 12.93 8.54 7.58
C PHE A 166 11.64 9.39 7.62
N TRP A 167 11.66 10.43 8.44
CA TRP A 167 10.64 11.48 8.48
C TRP A 167 11.31 12.83 8.75
N GLU A 168 11.12 13.82 7.87
CA GLU A 168 11.69 15.18 8.02
C GLU A 168 13.22 15.15 8.27
N GLY A 169 13.94 14.28 7.58
CA GLY A 169 15.40 14.21 7.59
C GLY A 169 15.97 13.36 8.74
N LYS A 170 15.12 12.73 9.55
CA LYS A 170 15.52 11.96 10.72
C LYS A 170 15.14 10.50 10.58
N ASP A 171 16.06 9.60 10.93
CA ASP A 171 15.72 8.20 11.13
C ASP A 171 14.76 8.09 12.30
N THR A 172 13.58 7.54 12.03
CA THR A 172 12.50 7.38 13.02
C THR A 172 12.73 6.20 13.96
N GLY A 173 13.65 5.30 13.61
CA GLY A 173 13.80 3.98 14.21
C GLY A 173 12.73 2.97 13.76
N LEU A 174 11.77 3.36 12.90
CA LEU A 174 10.78 2.47 12.31
C LEU A 174 11.25 1.96 10.94
N ALA A 175 10.73 0.82 10.50
CA ALA A 175 10.89 0.33 9.14
C ALA A 175 9.82 0.95 8.21
N SER A 176 8.59 1.09 8.71
CA SER A 176 7.51 1.85 8.07
C SER A 176 6.98 2.93 9.02
N CYS A 177 7.43 4.17 8.84
CA CYS A 177 6.87 5.31 9.55
C CYS A 177 5.55 5.81 8.91
N ARG A 178 5.36 5.56 7.61
CA ARG A 178 4.10 5.82 6.89
C ARG A 178 2.89 5.28 7.64
N SER A 179 2.96 4.01 8.06
CA SER A 179 1.86 3.37 8.77
C SER A 179 1.44 4.12 10.04
N LYS A 180 2.40 4.72 10.77
CA LYS A 180 2.14 5.47 12.00
C LYS A 180 1.61 6.87 11.73
N VAL A 181 2.03 7.50 10.64
CA VAL A 181 1.46 8.79 10.20
C VAL A 181 0.01 8.59 9.76
N PHE A 182 -0.27 7.54 8.99
CA PHE A 182 -1.62 7.24 8.51
C PHE A 182 -2.61 6.95 9.65
N GLU A 183 -2.17 6.19 10.67
CA GLU A 183 -2.95 5.89 11.89
C GLU A 183 -3.36 7.11 12.71
N THR A 184 -2.84 8.31 12.42
CA THR A 184 -3.30 9.55 13.06
C THR A 184 -4.66 10.03 12.55
N LEU A 185 -5.13 9.51 11.42
CA LEU A 185 -6.45 9.83 10.90
C LEU A 185 -7.57 9.17 11.73
N PRO A 186 -8.71 9.84 11.95
CA PRO A 186 -9.78 9.37 12.84
C PRO A 186 -10.32 7.96 12.59
N THR A 187 -10.33 7.49 11.34
CA THR A 187 -10.87 6.18 10.92
C THR A 187 -9.79 5.28 10.31
N ALA A 188 -8.51 5.57 10.55
CA ALA A 188 -7.40 4.78 10.01
C ALA A 188 -6.93 3.66 10.92
N GLY A 189 -6.32 2.65 10.31
CA GLY A 189 -5.72 1.51 11.00
C GLY A 189 -6.37 0.18 10.64
N LEU A 190 -6.27 -0.79 11.54
CA LEU A 190 -6.82 -2.13 11.30
C LEU A 190 -8.36 -2.06 11.18
N PRO A 191 -8.96 -2.86 10.28
CA PRO A 191 -10.41 -2.98 10.24
C PRO A 191 -10.94 -3.62 11.53
N TYR A 192 -12.24 -3.45 11.78
CA TYR A 192 -12.93 -4.21 12.82
C TYR A 192 -13.49 -5.49 12.22
N ARG A 193 -13.48 -6.56 13.02
CA ARG A 193 -14.14 -7.80 12.63
C ARG A 193 -15.65 -7.60 12.55
N HIS A 194 -16.25 -8.10 11.48
CA HIS A 194 -17.70 -8.08 11.29
C HIS A 194 -18.23 -9.50 11.03
N GLU A 195 -19.39 -9.84 11.56
CA GLU A 195 -20.01 -11.15 11.36
C GLU A 195 -20.48 -11.34 9.90
N ASN A 196 -20.97 -10.28 9.27
CA ASN A 196 -21.56 -10.29 7.93
C ASN A 196 -21.58 -8.88 7.32
N TRP A 197 -21.97 -8.78 6.04
CA TRP A 197 -22.09 -7.50 5.33
C TRP A 197 -23.03 -6.52 6.04
N LYS A 198 -24.19 -7.01 6.52
CA LYS A 198 -25.19 -6.16 7.16
C LYS A 198 -24.68 -5.46 8.41
N GLU A 199 -23.83 -6.11 9.21
CA GLU A 199 -23.20 -5.46 10.37
C GLU A 199 -22.27 -4.32 9.93
N PHE A 200 -21.46 -4.56 8.89
CA PHE A 200 -20.62 -3.53 8.29
C PHE A 200 -21.47 -2.34 7.78
N GLU A 201 -22.55 -2.61 7.02
CA GLU A 201 -23.45 -1.56 6.53
C GLU A 201 -24.06 -0.73 7.66
N GLN A 202 -24.41 -1.37 8.79
CA GLN A 202 -24.94 -0.69 9.96
C GLN A 202 -23.90 0.26 10.58
N LEU A 203 -22.65 -0.18 10.72
CA LEU A 203 -21.55 0.65 11.21
C LEU A 203 -21.34 1.86 10.30
N VAL A 204 -21.15 1.63 9.00
CA VAL A 204 -20.91 2.73 8.04
C VAL A 204 -22.11 3.69 7.98
N SER A 205 -23.34 3.16 7.98
CA SER A 205 -24.56 3.97 8.03
C SER A 205 -24.64 4.81 9.31
N ALA A 206 -24.18 4.28 10.45
CA ALA A 206 -24.13 5.04 11.69
C ALA A 206 -23.12 6.20 11.60
N LEU A 207 -21.91 5.94 11.09
CA LEU A 207 -20.86 6.95 10.92
C LEU A 207 -21.26 8.06 9.93
N ILE A 208 -21.95 7.71 8.83
CA ILE A 208 -22.47 8.71 7.88
C ILE A 208 -23.58 9.54 8.52
N ARG A 209 -24.56 8.90 9.17
CA ARG A 209 -25.67 9.63 9.83
C ARG A 209 -25.22 10.51 10.98
N SER A 210 -24.12 10.16 11.65
CA SER A 210 -23.52 10.99 12.70
C SER A 210 -22.58 12.06 12.15
N GLU A 211 -22.48 12.22 10.82
CA GLU A 211 -21.57 13.14 10.13
C GLU A 211 -20.08 12.90 10.47
N GLY A 212 -19.76 11.71 10.99
CA GLY A 212 -18.39 11.30 11.28
C GLY A 212 -17.59 11.14 9.99
N ILE A 213 -18.22 10.55 8.97
CA ILE A 213 -17.69 10.41 7.61
C ILE A 213 -18.71 10.88 6.57
N GLU A 214 -18.25 11.39 5.42
CA GLU A 214 -19.15 11.75 4.31
C GLU A 214 -19.52 10.52 3.46
N SER A 215 -18.60 9.56 3.33
CA SER A 215 -18.79 8.36 2.53
C SER A 215 -17.88 7.22 3.00
N ILE A 216 -18.11 6.01 2.48
CA ILE A 216 -17.25 4.84 2.69
C ILE A 216 -15.78 5.08 2.31
N ARG A 217 -15.49 6.06 1.43
CA ARG A 217 -14.12 6.41 1.03
C ARG A 217 -13.30 7.02 2.17
N GLU A 218 -13.96 7.57 3.19
CA GLU A 218 -13.35 8.08 4.43
C GLU A 218 -13.20 6.98 5.50
N ILE A 219 -13.37 5.71 5.14
CA ILE A 219 -12.88 4.58 5.94
C ILE A 219 -11.45 4.31 5.51
N TRP A 220 -10.49 4.77 6.32
CA TRP A 220 -9.05 4.69 6.04
C TRP A 220 -8.43 3.40 6.61
N TRP A 221 -9.15 2.29 6.55
CA TRP A 221 -8.64 1.02 7.05
C TRP A 221 -7.51 0.47 6.18
N ASP A 222 -6.62 -0.30 6.81
CA ASP A 222 -5.50 -1.02 6.19
C ASP A 222 -5.97 -2.02 5.12
N VAL A 223 -7.21 -2.49 5.24
CA VAL A 223 -7.97 -3.21 4.22
C VAL A 223 -9.45 -2.87 4.37
N ARG A 224 -10.16 -2.73 3.25
CA ARG A 224 -11.61 -2.44 3.25
C ARG A 224 -12.34 -3.08 2.08
N PRO A 225 -13.66 -3.30 2.18
CA PRO A 225 -14.46 -3.62 1.02
C PRO A 225 -14.69 -2.35 0.20
N HIS A 226 -14.63 -2.47 -1.12
CA HIS A 226 -14.97 -1.40 -2.06
C HIS A 226 -16.21 -1.81 -2.88
N PRO A 227 -17.43 -1.56 -2.38
CA PRO A 227 -18.66 -2.09 -2.99
C PRO A 227 -18.88 -1.59 -4.41
N GLY A 228 -18.47 -0.35 -4.72
CA GLY A 228 -18.57 0.20 -6.08
C GLY A 228 -17.66 -0.50 -7.10
N PHE A 229 -16.62 -1.21 -6.67
CA PHE A 229 -15.74 -1.97 -7.58
C PHE A 229 -15.89 -3.49 -7.42
N GLY A 230 -16.56 -3.95 -6.36
CA GLY A 230 -16.67 -5.37 -6.08
C GLY A 230 -15.40 -6.00 -5.56
N THR A 231 -14.58 -5.23 -4.83
CA THR A 231 -13.22 -5.66 -4.48
C THR A 231 -12.97 -5.63 -2.99
N VAL A 232 -12.05 -6.46 -2.53
CA VAL A 232 -11.29 -6.21 -1.30
C VAL A 232 -10.07 -5.39 -1.66
N GLU A 233 -9.90 -4.25 -1.00
CA GLU A 233 -8.85 -3.27 -1.26
C GLU A 233 -7.84 -3.27 -0.10
N VAL A 234 -6.62 -3.72 -0.37
CA VAL A 234 -5.51 -3.76 0.60
C VAL A 234 -4.67 -2.50 0.47
N ARG A 235 -4.52 -1.76 1.58
CA ARG A 235 -3.89 -0.41 1.62
C ARG A 235 -2.78 -0.29 2.66
N VAL A 236 -2.48 -1.38 3.36
CA VAL A 236 -1.48 -1.41 4.44
C VAL A 236 -0.05 -1.15 3.94
N CYS A 237 0.24 -1.47 2.68
CA CYS A 237 1.58 -1.46 2.12
C CYS A 237 2.13 -0.05 1.92
N ASP A 238 3.42 0.15 2.23
CA ASP A 238 4.15 1.31 1.73
C ASP A 238 4.30 1.19 0.20
N ALA A 239 4.38 2.34 -0.49
CA ALA A 239 4.88 2.39 -1.86
C ALA A 239 6.31 1.83 -1.92
N MET A 240 6.71 1.18 -3.01
CA MET A 240 8.02 0.52 -3.13
C MET A 240 8.86 1.08 -4.28
N PRO A 241 10.21 1.13 -4.15
CA PRO A 241 11.08 1.80 -5.13
C PRO A 241 10.99 1.26 -6.54
N THR A 242 10.77 -0.04 -6.68
CA THR A 242 10.76 -0.70 -7.99
C THR A 242 9.37 -1.21 -8.37
N LEU A 243 9.08 -1.19 -9.67
CA LEU A 243 7.88 -1.83 -10.21
C LEU A 243 7.88 -3.35 -9.95
N GLY A 244 9.06 -3.99 -9.99
CA GLY A 244 9.19 -5.42 -9.69
C GLY A 244 8.77 -5.80 -8.26
N GLU A 245 9.19 -5.03 -7.25
CA GLU A 245 8.72 -5.22 -5.85
C GLU A 245 7.21 -4.97 -5.74
N THR A 246 6.69 -3.95 -6.43
CA THR A 246 5.26 -3.62 -6.49
C THR A 246 4.42 -4.77 -7.05
N LEU A 247 4.82 -5.32 -8.21
CA LEU A 247 4.13 -6.43 -8.86
C LEU A 247 4.18 -7.71 -8.03
N ALA A 248 5.31 -7.96 -7.37
CA ALA A 248 5.47 -9.12 -6.49
C ALA A 248 4.46 -9.08 -5.33
N VAL A 249 4.34 -7.93 -4.64
CA VAL A 249 3.37 -7.76 -3.55
C VAL A 249 1.93 -7.80 -4.05
N ALA A 250 1.61 -7.20 -5.21
CA ALA A 250 0.28 -7.26 -5.80
C ALA A 250 -0.14 -8.71 -6.13
N ALA A 251 0.76 -9.51 -6.71
CA ALA A 251 0.53 -10.93 -6.95
C ALA A 251 0.34 -11.73 -5.65
N LEU A 252 1.12 -11.42 -4.61
CA LEU A 252 0.96 -12.05 -3.29
C LEU A 252 -0.42 -11.73 -2.71
N VAL A 253 -0.88 -10.49 -2.80
CA VAL A 253 -2.22 -10.08 -2.34
C VAL A 253 -3.31 -10.82 -3.10
N GLN A 254 -3.21 -10.91 -4.44
CA GLN A 254 -4.15 -11.67 -5.27
C GLN A 254 -4.23 -13.14 -4.82
N ALA A 255 -3.08 -13.80 -4.72
CA ALA A 255 -2.99 -15.21 -4.35
C ALA A 255 -3.50 -15.46 -2.94
N LEU A 256 -3.18 -14.56 -1.99
CA LEU A 256 -3.64 -14.66 -0.61
C LEU A 256 -5.15 -14.51 -0.50
N ILE A 257 -5.77 -13.56 -1.19
CA ILE A 257 -7.22 -13.38 -1.18
C ILE A 257 -7.94 -14.59 -1.79
N VAL A 258 -7.44 -15.11 -2.92
CA VAL A 258 -7.99 -16.33 -3.55
C VAL A 258 -7.84 -17.53 -2.62
N TYR A 259 -6.68 -17.70 -2.00
CA TYR A 259 -6.46 -18.76 -1.03
C TYR A 259 -7.42 -18.69 0.16
N LEU A 260 -7.61 -17.50 0.73
CA LEU A 260 -8.53 -17.31 1.85
C LEU A 260 -9.97 -17.59 1.45
N GLN A 261 -10.41 -17.13 0.26
CA GLN A 261 -11.73 -17.44 -0.27
C GLN A 261 -11.94 -18.96 -0.39
N GLU A 262 -11.01 -19.68 -1.03
CA GLU A 262 -11.11 -21.14 -1.20
C GLU A 262 -11.20 -21.87 0.15
N ARG A 263 -10.42 -21.44 1.15
CA ARG A 263 -10.46 -22.01 2.49
C ARG A 263 -11.79 -21.71 3.21
N ILE A 264 -12.36 -20.51 3.03
CA ILE A 264 -13.68 -20.14 3.56
C ILE A 264 -14.75 -21.03 2.92
N ASP A 265 -14.74 -21.19 1.59
CA ASP A 265 -15.73 -21.97 0.84
C ASP A 265 -15.70 -23.47 1.22
N GLU A 266 -14.51 -23.99 1.53
CA GLU A 266 -14.32 -25.35 2.03
C GLU A 266 -14.74 -25.54 3.50
N GLY A 267 -15.09 -24.46 4.21
CA GLY A 267 -15.42 -24.50 5.64
C GLY A 267 -14.21 -24.74 6.54
N SER A 268 -13.01 -24.36 6.09
CA SER A 268 -11.78 -24.51 6.87
C SER A 268 -11.78 -23.62 8.11
N THR A 269 -11.24 -24.13 9.22
CA THR A 269 -10.96 -23.31 10.40
C THR A 269 -9.72 -22.46 10.13
N LEU A 270 -9.93 -21.18 9.83
CA LEU A 270 -8.86 -20.19 9.68
C LEU A 270 -8.55 -19.52 11.03
N PRO A 271 -7.27 -19.18 11.29
CA PRO A 271 -6.90 -18.53 12.55
C PRO A 271 -7.57 -17.17 12.66
N ILE A 272 -8.07 -16.87 13.86
CA ILE A 272 -8.55 -15.55 14.25
C ILE A 272 -7.77 -15.17 15.49
N LEU A 273 -7.03 -14.08 15.41
CA LEU A 273 -6.25 -13.56 16.53
C LEU A 273 -7.08 -12.53 17.30
N HIS A 274 -6.82 -12.42 18.60
CA HIS A 274 -7.39 -11.33 19.38
C HIS A 274 -6.96 -9.97 18.76
N PRO A 275 -7.85 -8.97 18.60
CA PRO A 275 -7.51 -7.71 17.91
C PRO A 275 -6.29 -6.98 18.48
N ARG A 276 -6.09 -7.07 19.81
CA ARG A 276 -4.90 -6.53 20.47
C ARG A 276 -3.59 -7.20 20.01
N ILE A 277 -3.62 -8.51 19.72
CA ILE A 277 -2.48 -9.25 19.18
C ILE A 277 -2.18 -8.78 17.76
N VAL A 278 -3.20 -8.57 16.91
CA VAL A 278 -3.00 -8.05 15.56
C VAL A 278 -2.41 -6.63 15.61
N THR A 279 -2.92 -5.77 16.50
CA THR A 279 -2.38 -4.42 16.71
C THR A 279 -0.90 -4.46 17.12
N GLU A 280 -0.53 -5.36 18.03
CA GLU A 280 0.86 -5.59 18.44
C GLU A 280 1.71 -6.11 17.27
N ASN A 281 1.20 -7.07 16.49
CA ASN A 281 1.89 -7.58 15.31
C ASN A 281 2.11 -6.48 14.26
N LYS A 282 1.14 -5.60 14.02
CA LYS A 282 1.29 -4.44 13.14
C LYS A 282 2.36 -3.48 13.65
N TRP A 283 2.42 -3.23 14.96
CA TRP A 283 3.50 -2.43 15.56
C TRP A 283 4.87 -3.08 15.33
N ARG A 284 4.99 -4.38 15.56
CA ARG A 284 6.25 -5.12 15.34
C ARG A 284 6.68 -5.10 13.88
N ALA A 285 5.74 -5.26 12.95
CA ALA A 285 6.01 -5.12 11.51
C ALA A 285 6.48 -3.70 11.16
N ALA A 286 5.79 -2.66 11.65
CA ALA A 286 6.18 -1.28 11.42
C ALA A 286 7.57 -0.94 12.01
N ARG A 287 7.94 -1.55 13.15
CA ARG A 287 9.21 -1.27 13.85
C ARG A 287 10.38 -2.11 13.35
N TYR A 288 10.18 -3.40 13.11
CA TYR A 288 11.23 -4.39 12.86
C TYR A 288 11.13 -5.05 11.48
N SER A 289 10.00 -4.89 10.77
CA SER A 289 9.78 -5.47 9.43
C SER A 289 10.22 -6.95 9.37
N MET A 290 10.97 -7.37 8.36
CA MET A 290 11.37 -8.76 8.11
C MET A 290 12.31 -9.33 9.17
N GLU A 291 12.97 -8.48 9.97
CA GLU A 291 13.77 -8.89 11.14
C GLU A 291 12.89 -9.17 12.38
N GLY A 292 11.59 -8.85 12.30
CA GLY A 292 10.61 -9.02 13.36
C GLY A 292 10.00 -10.42 13.47
N SER A 293 9.12 -10.57 14.45
CA SER A 293 8.34 -11.79 14.69
C SER A 293 6.90 -11.44 15.04
N THR A 294 5.95 -12.25 14.58
CA THR A 294 4.53 -12.13 14.93
C THR A 294 4.16 -13.10 16.03
N ILE A 295 3.28 -12.66 16.92
CA ILE A 295 2.56 -13.53 17.85
C ILE A 295 1.54 -14.33 17.03
N VAL A 296 1.56 -15.66 17.16
CA VAL A 296 0.75 -16.56 16.31
C VAL A 296 -0.44 -17.20 17.01
N ASP A 297 -0.51 -17.09 18.34
CA ASP A 297 -1.61 -17.62 19.14
C ASP A 297 -1.77 -16.88 20.48
N GLU A 298 -2.81 -17.24 21.24
CA GLU A 298 -3.15 -16.65 22.55
C GLU A 298 -2.17 -17.02 23.67
N THR A 299 -1.29 -18.02 23.47
CA THR A 299 -0.25 -18.37 24.44
C THR A 299 0.93 -17.40 24.39
N GLY A 300 0.98 -16.56 23.36
CA GLY A 300 2.07 -15.62 23.12
C GLY A 300 3.24 -16.24 22.35
N ALA A 301 3.05 -17.42 21.73
CA ALA A 301 4.05 -18.01 20.87
C ALA A 301 4.39 -17.07 19.71
N GLN A 302 5.67 -16.97 19.34
CA GLN A 302 6.15 -16.06 18.31
C GLN A 302 6.82 -16.84 17.19
N ARG A 303 6.64 -16.36 15.96
CA ARG A 303 7.34 -16.88 14.77
C ARG A 303 7.95 -15.72 13.98
N PRO A 304 9.18 -15.86 13.47
CA PRO A 304 9.77 -14.87 12.57
C PRO A 304 8.89 -14.63 11.35
N ILE A 305 8.74 -13.36 10.95
CA ILE A 305 7.93 -12.98 9.78
C ILE A 305 8.49 -13.61 8.50
N ALA A 306 9.82 -13.69 8.37
CA ALA A 306 10.45 -14.35 7.24
C ALA A 306 10.04 -15.83 7.12
N GLU A 307 10.04 -16.57 8.23
CA GLU A 307 9.67 -18.00 8.24
C GLU A 307 8.18 -18.22 7.92
N THR A 308 7.29 -17.37 8.45
CA THR A 308 5.86 -17.46 8.13
C THR A 308 5.58 -17.07 6.69
N MET A 309 6.33 -16.14 6.11
CA MET A 309 6.25 -15.81 4.68
C MET A 309 6.79 -16.91 3.78
N GLU A 310 7.92 -17.53 4.10
CA GLU A 310 8.41 -18.67 3.33
C GLU A 310 7.38 -19.82 3.32
N GLN A 311 6.76 -20.12 4.47
CA GLN A 311 5.68 -21.11 4.54
C GLN A 311 4.46 -20.69 3.73
N LEU A 312 4.04 -19.42 3.82
CA LEU A 312 2.91 -18.93 3.04
C LEU A 312 3.16 -19.07 1.53
N LEU A 313 4.37 -18.77 1.04
CA LEU A 313 4.69 -18.95 -0.37
C LEU A 313 4.60 -20.42 -0.82
N VAL A 314 4.89 -21.37 0.07
CA VAL A 314 4.69 -22.80 -0.21
C VAL A 314 3.19 -23.12 -0.30
N ASP A 315 2.39 -22.62 0.64
CA ASP A 315 0.95 -22.86 0.69
C ASP A 315 0.22 -22.23 -0.52
N LEU A 316 0.70 -21.07 -0.97
CA LEU A 316 0.17 -20.33 -2.12
C LEU A 316 0.69 -20.83 -3.47
N ALA A 317 1.68 -21.73 -3.51
CA ALA A 317 2.27 -22.20 -4.77
C ALA A 317 1.22 -22.71 -5.78
N PRO A 318 0.23 -23.55 -5.41
CA PRO A 318 -0.81 -23.97 -6.34
C PRO A 318 -1.70 -22.82 -6.85
N VAL A 319 -1.89 -21.77 -6.04
CA VAL A 319 -2.68 -20.59 -6.39
C VAL A 319 -1.92 -19.73 -7.40
N PHE A 320 -0.62 -19.52 -7.17
CA PHE A 320 0.26 -18.81 -8.13
C PHE A 320 0.31 -19.50 -9.50
N GLU A 321 0.28 -20.84 -9.57
CA GLU A 321 0.18 -21.55 -10.85
C GLU A 321 -1.13 -21.25 -11.57
N ARG A 322 -2.27 -21.31 -10.85
CA ARG A 322 -3.59 -21.09 -11.45
C ARG A 322 -3.80 -19.66 -11.91
N LEU A 323 -3.26 -18.69 -11.17
CA LEU A 323 -3.34 -17.26 -11.49
C LEU A 323 -2.29 -16.81 -12.52
N GLY A 324 -1.41 -17.70 -13.00
CA GLY A 324 -0.33 -17.33 -13.92
C GLY A 324 0.77 -16.45 -13.30
N SER A 325 0.77 -16.28 -11.98
CA SER A 325 1.65 -15.35 -11.24
C SER A 325 2.89 -16.03 -10.64
N ARG A 326 3.18 -17.30 -11.00
CA ARG A 326 4.39 -18.04 -10.57
C ARG A 326 5.69 -17.27 -10.82
N ALA A 327 5.75 -16.47 -11.89
CA ALA A 327 6.92 -15.67 -12.25
C ALA A 327 7.31 -14.63 -11.17
N GLN A 328 6.38 -14.27 -10.28
CA GLN A 328 6.62 -13.31 -9.19
C GLN A 328 7.26 -13.95 -7.95
N VAL A 329 7.18 -15.28 -7.79
CA VAL A 329 7.69 -16.00 -6.61
C VAL A 329 9.18 -15.78 -6.36
N PRO A 330 10.08 -15.79 -7.37
CA PRO A 330 11.49 -15.48 -7.15
C PRO A 330 11.72 -14.07 -6.57
N MET A 331 10.94 -13.06 -7.01
CA MET A 331 11.04 -11.72 -6.45
C MET A 331 10.59 -11.70 -4.98
N LEU A 332 9.47 -12.34 -4.65
CA LEU A 332 9.01 -12.48 -3.26
C LEU A 332 10.07 -13.16 -2.36
N GLN A 333 10.70 -14.23 -2.85
CA GLN A 333 11.78 -14.91 -2.13
C GLN A 333 13.00 -14.02 -1.92
N ARG A 334 13.35 -13.17 -2.90
CA ARG A 334 14.41 -12.17 -2.74
C ARG A 334 14.02 -11.12 -1.70
N MET A 335 12.81 -10.57 -1.77
CA MET A 335 12.32 -9.58 -0.79
C MET A 335 12.32 -10.12 0.65
N ILE A 336 12.13 -11.44 0.83
CA ILE A 336 12.20 -12.08 2.15
C ILE A 336 13.65 -12.23 2.66
N ARG A 337 14.61 -12.51 1.75
CA ARG A 337 15.97 -12.93 2.10
C ARG A 337 17.00 -11.81 2.02
N GLU A 338 16.76 -10.83 1.15
CA GLU A 338 17.65 -9.71 0.91
C GLU A 338 17.21 -8.48 1.72
N PRO A 339 18.12 -7.51 1.97
CA PRO A 339 17.76 -6.30 2.70
C PRO A 339 16.59 -5.54 2.04
N PRO A 340 15.47 -5.32 2.75
CA PRO A 340 14.33 -4.55 2.25
C PRO A 340 14.66 -3.07 2.09
N SER A 341 13.79 -2.32 1.41
CA SER A 341 14.04 -0.91 1.05
C SER A 341 14.45 -0.05 2.25
N TYR A 342 13.76 -0.14 3.40
CA TYR A 342 14.13 0.65 4.58
C TYR A 342 15.59 0.39 5.04
N ALA A 343 16.06 -0.85 4.93
CA ALA A 343 17.40 -1.24 5.34
C ALA A 343 18.46 -0.76 4.31
N ARG A 344 18.13 -0.82 3.02
CA ARG A 344 18.97 -0.26 1.95
C ARG A 344 19.11 1.26 2.10
N GLN A 345 18.03 1.97 2.35
CA GLN A 345 18.02 3.41 2.60
C GLN A 345 18.88 3.79 3.81
N ARG A 346 18.75 3.08 4.95
CA ARG A 346 19.61 3.30 6.13
C ARG A 346 21.09 3.07 5.81
N ARG A 347 21.42 2.02 5.07
CA ARG A 347 22.81 1.74 4.66
C ARG A 347 23.39 2.88 3.83
N VAL A 348 22.63 3.40 2.87
CA VAL A 348 23.04 4.56 2.05
C VAL A 348 23.26 5.78 2.93
N PHE A 349 22.33 6.06 3.86
CA PHE A 349 22.46 7.15 4.82
C PHE A 349 23.73 7.04 5.68
N GLU A 350 24.03 5.85 6.21
CA GLU A 350 25.23 5.59 7.02
C GLU A 350 26.54 5.74 6.21
N GLN A 351 26.53 5.37 4.92
CA GLN A 351 27.71 5.41 4.07
C GLN A 351 27.99 6.79 3.46
N ALA A 352 26.94 7.49 3.03
CA ALA A 352 27.04 8.77 2.32
C ALA A 352 26.80 9.99 3.23
N GLY A 353 26.24 9.80 4.42
CA GLY A 353 26.15 10.83 5.46
C GLY A 353 25.01 11.84 5.29
N GLY A 354 24.00 11.55 4.48
CA GLY A 354 22.87 12.47 4.25
C GLY A 354 21.65 11.81 3.60
N THR A 355 20.48 12.39 3.80
CA THR A 355 19.20 11.93 3.23
C THR A 355 19.07 12.21 1.74
N GLU A 356 19.86 13.15 1.22
CA GLU A 356 19.97 13.49 -0.19
C GLU A 356 20.50 12.29 -1.00
N ALA A 357 21.52 11.60 -0.47
CA ALA A 357 22.02 10.38 -1.10
C ALA A 357 20.99 9.23 -1.07
N VAL A 358 20.12 9.21 -0.06
CA VAL A 358 18.99 8.26 -0.01
C VAL A 358 18.01 8.53 -1.15
N VAL A 359 17.71 9.81 -1.43
CA VAL A 359 16.88 10.18 -2.58
C VAL A 359 17.55 9.78 -3.89
N ASP A 360 18.83 10.05 -4.07
CA ASP A 360 19.58 9.66 -5.27
C ASP A 360 19.53 8.14 -5.50
N ALA A 361 19.66 7.33 -4.44
CA ALA A 361 19.52 5.88 -4.51
C ALA A 361 18.09 5.43 -4.88
N LEU A 362 17.05 6.08 -4.34
CA LEU A 362 15.66 5.78 -4.68
C LEU A 362 15.32 6.13 -6.13
N ILE A 363 15.88 7.23 -6.66
CA ILE A 363 15.78 7.59 -8.08
C ILE A 363 16.41 6.49 -8.92
N LEU A 364 17.62 6.04 -8.56
CA LEU A 364 18.32 5.00 -9.29
C LEU A 364 17.55 3.67 -9.28
N GLU A 365 17.07 3.21 -8.13
CA GLU A 365 16.27 1.98 -8.02
C GLU A 365 15.02 2.05 -8.90
N GLY A 366 14.31 3.19 -8.89
CA GLY A 366 13.10 3.40 -9.68
C GLY A 366 13.34 3.47 -11.19
N GLU A 367 14.47 4.04 -11.63
CA GLU A 367 14.84 4.14 -13.04
C GLU A 367 15.43 2.84 -13.60
N SER A 368 16.22 2.11 -12.81
CA SER A 368 16.85 0.86 -13.26
C SER A 368 15.95 -0.36 -13.06
N GLY A 369 14.93 -0.23 -12.20
CA GLY A 369 14.05 -1.33 -11.79
C GLY A 369 14.75 -2.39 -10.95
N ARG A 370 15.94 -2.10 -10.40
CA ARG A 370 16.76 -3.05 -9.66
C ARG A 370 17.00 -2.59 -8.22
N PRO A 371 16.49 -3.34 -7.23
CA PRO A 371 16.71 -3.03 -5.82
C PRO A 371 18.20 -3.05 -5.44
N GLY A 372 18.67 -2.01 -4.74
CA GLY A 372 20.02 -1.94 -4.18
C GLY A 372 21.15 -1.79 -5.21
N GLU A 373 20.87 -1.30 -6.42
CA GLU A 373 21.94 -0.87 -7.32
C GLU A 373 22.66 0.36 -6.74
N PRO A 374 24.01 0.38 -6.76
CA PRO A 374 24.82 1.46 -6.22
C PRO A 374 24.89 2.70 -7.11
#